data_AF-A0A7S7ESZ4-F1
#
_entry.id   AF-A0A7S7ESZ4-F1
#
_cell.length_a   1.000
_cell.length_b   1.000
_cell.length_c   1.000
_cell.angle_alpha   90.00
_cell.angle_beta   90.00
_cell.angle_gamma   90.00
#
_symmetry.space_group_name_H-M   'P 1'
#
loop_
_entity.id
_entity.type
_entity.pdbx_description
1 polymer ?
#
loop_
_entity_poly.entity_id
_entity_poly.type
_entity_poly.pdbx_seq_one_letter_code
_entity_poly.pdbx_strand_id
1 'polypeptide(L)'
;MIARTYQDLLDEIQFYNTRIRQLNYERAALLLKHGAPAGLRGARLDPSGVKSSVGFLSVEEVFLRVQQIEASIRDCKQMKNLLLKQLDEINKSLYRLEGRPYKIFWLHKCENKNFKDIAEEVGLSLSQVQRIYKDVLNEEVEAAGN
;
A
#
# COMPACT_ATOMS: atom_id res chain seq x y z
N MET A 1 -1.23 9.83 5.59
CA MET A 1 -1.37 10.62 4.35
C MET A 1 -2.47 9.92 3.57
N ILE A 2 -3.53 10.61 3.16
CA ILE A 2 -4.58 10.01 2.32
C ILE A 2 -4.17 10.35 0.89
N ALA A 3 -3.75 9.35 0.12
CA ALA A 3 -3.44 9.47 -1.30
C ALA A 3 -4.56 10.22 -2.03
N ARG A 4 -4.20 11.25 -2.81
CA ARG A 4 -5.20 12.15 -3.44
C ARG A 4 -5.60 11.69 -4.83
N THR A 5 -4.74 10.93 -5.51
CA THR A 5 -4.90 10.56 -6.91
C THR A 5 -4.88 9.05 -7.10
N TYR A 6 -5.45 8.57 -8.21
CA TYR A 6 -5.43 7.15 -8.58
C TYR A 6 -4.00 6.60 -8.69
N GLN A 7 -3.07 7.40 -9.24
CA GLN A 7 -1.66 7.00 -9.34
C GLN A 7 -1.01 6.91 -7.95
N ASP A 8 -1.26 7.88 -7.07
CA ASP A 8 -0.74 7.84 -5.69
C ASP A 8 -1.20 6.56 -4.96
N LEU A 9 -2.46 6.15 -5.15
CA LEU A 9 -2.98 4.90 -4.56
C LEU A 9 -2.20 3.68 -5.06
N LEU A 10 -1.93 3.59 -6.37
CA LEU A 10 -1.17 2.49 -6.94
C LEU A 10 0.26 2.46 -6.40
N ASP A 11 0.91 3.63 -6.32
CA ASP A 11 2.28 3.76 -5.84
C ASP A 11 2.38 3.40 -4.34
N GLU A 12 1.43 3.87 -3.52
CA GLU A 12 1.37 3.50 -2.11
C GLU A 12 1.11 1.99 -1.92
N ILE A 13 0.23 1.38 -2.71
CA ILE A 13 0.01 -0.07 -2.69
C ILE A 13 1.29 -0.82 -3.03
N GLN A 14 2.05 -0.36 -4.04
CA GLN A 14 3.36 -0.95 -4.38
C GLN A 14 4.38 -0.78 -3.26
N PHE A 15 4.41 0.39 -2.60
CA PHE A 15 5.25 0.63 -1.44
C PHE A 15 4.95 -0.38 -0.33
N TYR A 16 3.68 -0.56 0.05
CA TYR A 16 3.30 -1.52 1.08
C TYR A 16 3.62 -2.97 0.69
N ASN A 17 3.44 -3.35 -0.57
CA ASN A 17 3.85 -4.66 -1.07
C ASN A 17 5.36 -4.88 -0.91
N THR A 18 6.16 -3.89 -1.29
CA THR A 18 7.62 -3.94 -1.16
C THR A 18 8.04 -4.02 0.30
N ARG A 19 7.43 -3.22 1.17
CA ARG A 19 7.71 -3.23 2.60
C ARG A 19 7.37 -4.57 3.25
N ILE A 20 6.21 -5.15 2.92
CA ILE A 20 5.81 -6.49 3.40
C ILE A 20 6.82 -7.55 2.93
N ARG A 21 7.28 -7.50 1.68
CA ARG A 21 8.32 -8.41 1.18
C ARG A 21 9.60 -8.29 2.00
N GLN A 22 10.11 -7.07 2.21
CA GLN A 22 11.31 -6.82 3.01
C GLN A 22 11.18 -7.36 4.44
N LEU A 23 10.06 -7.09 5.11
CA LEU A 23 9.79 -7.57 6.47
C LEU A 23 9.74 -9.11 6.53
N ASN A 24 9.17 -9.77 5.52
CA ASN A 24 9.18 -11.23 5.43
C ASN A 24 10.61 -11.79 5.26
N TYR A 25 11.45 -11.14 4.44
CA TYR A 25 12.87 -11.51 4.31
C TYR A 25 13.63 -11.31 5.62
N GLU A 26 13.43 -10.19 6.32
CA GLU A 26 14.05 -9.92 7.62
C GLU A 26 13.65 -10.98 8.65
N ARG A 27 12.35 -11.31 8.74
CA ARG A 27 11.85 -12.38 9.61
C ARG A 27 12.50 -13.73 9.28
N ALA A 28 12.55 -14.10 7.99
CA ALA A 28 13.14 -15.35 7.56
C ALA A 28 14.64 -15.41 7.88
N ALA A 29 15.37 -14.31 7.68
CA ALA A 29 16.80 -14.22 7.99
C ALA A 29 17.07 -14.36 9.50
N LEU A 30 16.26 -13.75 10.36
CA LEU A 30 16.35 -13.92 11.82
C LEU A 30 16.09 -15.36 12.23
N LEU A 31 15.05 -15.98 11.68
CA LEU A 31 14.74 -17.38 11.96
C LEU A 31 15.80 -18.35 11.43
N LEU A 32 16.41 -18.09 10.27
CA LEU A 32 17.49 -18.92 9.71
C LEU A 32 18.78 -18.82 10.53
N LYS A 33 19.13 -17.62 11.02
CA LYS A 33 20.31 -17.40 11.87
C LYS A 33 20.23 -18.15 13.21
N HIS A 34 19.01 -18.37 13.72
CA HIS A 34 18.78 -19.08 14.99
C HIS A 34 18.19 -20.49 14.82
N GLY A 35 17.74 -20.84 13.61
CA GLY A 35 17.09 -22.09 13.26
C GLY A 35 17.97 -23.06 12.49
N ALA A 36 19.30 -22.82 12.41
CA ALA A 36 20.20 -23.91 12.08
C ALA A 36 20.02 -25.00 13.15
N PRO A 37 19.56 -26.22 12.79
CA PRO A 37 19.44 -27.29 13.76
C PRO A 37 20.81 -27.48 14.42
N ALA A 38 20.81 -27.65 15.74
CA ALA A 38 22.01 -27.92 16.54
C ALA A 38 22.85 -29.13 16.05
N GLY A 39 22.37 -29.85 15.03
CA GLY A 39 23.03 -30.98 14.37
C GLY A 39 23.91 -30.67 13.15
N LEU A 40 23.98 -29.44 12.62
CA LEU A 40 24.97 -29.05 11.61
C LEU A 40 26.12 -28.25 12.24
N ARG A 41 26.83 -28.90 13.17
CA ARG A 41 28.25 -28.60 13.44
C ARG A 41 29.06 -29.03 12.21
N GLY A 42 28.93 -28.26 11.14
CA GLY A 42 29.39 -28.62 9.81
C GLY A 42 30.37 -27.61 9.21
N ALA A 43 31.40 -27.22 9.96
CA ALA A 43 32.71 -26.84 9.44
C ALA A 43 33.61 -26.57 10.64
N ARG A 44 34.78 -27.24 10.69
CA ARG A 44 35.86 -26.88 11.60
C ARG A 44 36.23 -25.42 11.32
N LEU A 45 35.76 -24.50 12.16
CA LEU A 45 36.39 -23.19 12.30
C LEU A 45 37.63 -23.43 13.14
N ASP A 46 38.77 -23.30 12.47
CA ASP A 46 40.07 -23.15 13.07
C ASP A 46 39.98 -22.19 14.29
N PRO A 47 40.30 -22.61 15.52
CA PRO A 47 40.18 -21.76 16.70
C PRO A 47 41.17 -20.58 16.70
N SER A 48 42.12 -20.55 15.76
CA SER A 48 42.93 -19.35 15.49
C SER A 48 42.37 -18.55 14.32
N GLY A 49 41.64 -17.46 14.61
CA GLY A 49 41.71 -16.30 13.70
C GLY A 49 40.44 -15.55 13.33
N VAL A 50 39.26 -15.82 13.88
CA VAL A 50 38.10 -14.93 13.63
C VAL A 50 37.42 -14.55 14.94
N LYS A 51 37.88 -13.44 15.53
CA LYS A 51 37.09 -12.68 16.51
C LYS A 51 35.93 -12.03 15.76
N SER A 52 34.82 -12.77 15.56
CA SER A 52 33.58 -12.13 15.13
C SER A 52 33.07 -11.27 16.29
N SER A 53 33.37 -9.98 16.26
CA SER A 53 32.86 -8.97 17.20
C SER A 53 31.37 -8.64 16.97
N VAL A 54 30.63 -9.53 16.31
CA VAL A 54 29.21 -9.34 16.02
C VAL A 54 28.45 -10.10 17.10
N GLY A 55 27.89 -9.36 18.07
CA GLY A 55 27.06 -9.95 19.12
C GLY A 55 25.97 -10.81 18.48
N PHE A 56 25.98 -12.10 18.77
CA PHE A 56 24.85 -12.97 18.46
C PHE A 56 23.69 -12.49 19.32
N LEU A 57 22.57 -12.12 18.69
CA LEU A 57 21.34 -11.80 19.41
C LEU A 57 20.93 -13.02 20.26
N SER A 58 20.39 -12.80 21.45
CA SER A 58 19.84 -13.88 22.26
C SER A 58 18.57 -14.44 21.61
N VAL A 59 18.19 -15.67 21.95
CA VAL A 59 16.94 -16.28 21.44
C VAL A 59 15.71 -15.42 21.81
N GLU A 60 15.73 -14.80 22.98
CA GLU A 60 14.69 -13.89 23.47
C GLU A 60 14.64 -12.60 22.64
N GLU A 61 15.78 -12.01 22.32
CA GLU A 61 15.87 -10.83 21.46
C GLU A 61 15.35 -11.12 20.05
N VAL A 62 15.65 -12.30 19.52
CA VAL A 62 15.17 -12.76 18.21
C VAL A 62 13.66 -12.95 18.22
N PHE A 63 13.14 -13.58 19.28
CA PHE A 63 11.71 -13.78 19.45
C PHE A 63 10.96 -12.44 19.51
N LEU A 64 11.43 -11.49 20.34
CA LEU A 64 10.85 -10.15 20.42
C LEU A 64 10.91 -9.43 19.07
N ARG A 65 12.04 -9.54 18.36
CA ARG A 65 12.20 -8.89 17.06
C ARG A 65 11.27 -9.48 16.00
N VAL A 66 11.09 -10.81 15.99
CA VAL A 66 10.12 -11.48 15.11
C VAL A 66 8.70 -11.01 15.40
N GLN A 67 8.30 -10.90 16.68
CA GLN A 67 6.98 -10.40 17.05
C GLN A 67 6.74 -8.96 16.56
N GLN A 68 7.74 -8.08 16.70
CA GLN A 68 7.68 -6.70 16.20
C GLN A 68 7.50 -6.64 14.67
N ILE A 69 8.23 -7.50 13.95
CA ILE A 69 8.13 -7.61 12.49
C ILE A 69 6.73 -8.11 12.10
N GLU A 70 6.18 -9.09 12.81
CA GLU A 70 4.84 -9.60 12.54
C GLU A 70 3.73 -8.58 12.80
N ALA A 71 3.86 -7.79 13.87
CA ALA A 71 2.99 -6.64 14.10
C ALA A 71 3.07 -5.65 12.93
N SER A 72 4.28 -5.26 12.52
CA SER A 72 4.50 -4.35 11.40
C SER A 72 3.93 -4.88 10.07
N ILE A 73 4.04 -6.18 9.81
CA ILE A 73 3.43 -6.83 8.64
C ILE A 73 1.91 -6.73 8.69
N ARG A 74 1.29 -6.94 9.86
CA ARG A 74 -0.16 -6.80 10.03
C ARG A 74 -0.62 -5.38 9.73
N ASP A 75 0.07 -4.37 10.25
CA ASP A 75 -0.27 -2.96 10.04
C ASP A 75 -0.14 -2.58 8.55
N CYS A 76 0.95 -3.01 7.89
CA CYS A 76 1.13 -2.81 6.46
C CYS A 76 0.01 -3.47 5.63
N LYS A 77 -0.41 -4.68 6.00
CA LYS A 77 -1.51 -5.38 5.31
C LYS A 77 -2.84 -4.66 5.50
N GLN A 78 -3.14 -4.19 6.70
CA GLN A 78 -4.36 -3.42 6.97
C GLN A 78 -4.40 -2.16 6.11
N MET A 79 -3.31 -1.40 6.07
CA MET A 79 -3.27 -0.16 5.31
C MET A 79 -3.33 -0.40 3.80
N LYS A 80 -2.61 -1.41 3.29
CA LYS A 80 -2.74 -1.87 1.91
C LYS A 80 -4.20 -2.22 1.56
N ASN A 81 -4.90 -2.93 2.44
CA ASN A 81 -6.30 -3.33 2.19
C ASN A 81 -7.24 -2.12 2.14
N LEU A 82 -7.00 -1.08 2.95
CA LEU A 82 -7.76 0.16 2.88
C LEU A 82 -7.56 0.86 1.53
N LEU A 83 -6.31 0.97 1.07
CA LEU A 83 -6.01 1.55 -0.24
C LEU A 83 -6.61 0.74 -1.39
N LEU A 84 -6.59 -0.58 -1.31
CA LEU A 84 -7.23 -1.45 -2.31
C LEU A 84 -8.74 -1.25 -2.37
N LYS A 85 -9.41 -1.02 -1.23
CA LYS A 85 -10.84 -0.70 -1.21
C LYS A 85 -11.13 0.64 -1.87
N GLN A 86 -10.33 1.67 -1.57
CA GLN A 86 -10.45 2.97 -2.22
C GLN A 86 -10.23 2.88 -3.74
N LEU A 87 -9.25 2.08 -4.17
CA LEU A 87 -9.00 1.84 -5.58
C LEU A 87 -10.18 1.13 -6.27
N ASP A 88 -10.76 0.13 -5.61
CA ASP A 88 -11.93 -0.60 -6.10
C ASP A 88 -13.17 0.30 -6.20
N GLU A 89 -13.37 1.20 -5.23
CA GLU A 89 -14.43 2.22 -5.27
C GLU A 89 -14.28 3.13 -6.49
N ILE A 90 -13.09 3.68 -6.74
CA ILE A 90 -12.82 4.52 -7.92
C ILE A 90 -13.08 3.75 -9.22
N ASN A 91 -12.62 2.49 -9.31
CA ASN A 91 -12.82 1.66 -10.50
C ASN A 91 -14.30 1.34 -10.75
N LYS A 92 -15.07 1.08 -9.69
CA LYS A 92 -16.51 0.86 -9.78
C LYS A 92 -17.24 2.11 -10.29
N SER A 93 -16.87 3.28 -9.78
CA SER A 93 -17.42 4.55 -10.27
C SER A 93 -17.10 4.76 -11.74
N LEU A 94 -15.84 4.58 -12.13
CA LEU A 94 -15.42 4.70 -13.53
C LEU A 94 -16.16 3.72 -14.46
N TYR A 95 -16.46 2.51 -14.02
CA TYR A 95 -17.20 1.53 -14.81
C TYR A 95 -18.68 1.87 -15.00
N ARG A 96 -19.30 2.56 -14.03
CA ARG A 96 -20.73 2.93 -14.07
C ARG A 96 -20.99 4.22 -14.85
N LEU A 97 -20.00 5.11 -14.91
CA LEU A 97 -20.15 6.42 -15.52
C LEU A 97 -19.92 6.33 -17.03
N GLU A 98 -20.72 7.10 -17.78
CA GLU A 98 -20.54 7.28 -19.22
C GLU A 98 -20.54 8.76 -19.60
N GLY A 99 -20.01 9.09 -20.77
CA GLY A 99 -20.06 10.44 -21.34
C GLY A 99 -19.35 11.51 -20.50
N ARG A 100 -20.04 12.63 -20.25
CA ARG A 100 -19.46 13.80 -19.54
C ARG A 100 -19.14 13.53 -18.07
N PRO A 101 -20.03 12.89 -17.27
CA PRO A 101 -19.70 12.46 -15.90
C PRO A 101 -18.43 11.63 -15.81
N TYR A 102 -18.27 10.64 -16.68
CA TYR A 102 -17.05 9.81 -16.76
C TYR A 102 -15.81 10.67 -16.99
N LYS A 103 -15.83 11.52 -18.02
CA LYS A 103 -14.68 12.35 -18.37
C LYS A 103 -14.29 13.28 -17.22
N ILE A 104 -15.27 13.92 -16.57
CA ILE A 104 -15.03 14.81 -15.42
C ILE A 104 -14.41 14.04 -14.25
N PHE A 105 -14.96 12.88 -13.92
CA PHE A 105 -14.48 12.07 -12.81
C PHE A 105 -13.07 11.53 -13.06
N TRP A 106 -12.79 11.04 -14.27
CA TRP A 106 -11.46 10.59 -14.68
C TRP A 106 -10.41 11.70 -14.58
N LEU A 107 -10.66 12.87 -15.18
CA LEU A 107 -9.71 13.98 -15.17
C LEU A 107 -9.41 14.45 -13.74
N HIS A 108 -10.40 14.41 -12.86
CA HIS A 108 -10.21 14.79 -11.47
C HIS A 108 -9.49 13.72 -10.64
N LYS A 109 -9.94 12.46 -10.68
CA LYS A 109 -9.44 11.38 -9.82
C LYS A 109 -8.17 10.71 -10.34
N CYS A 110 -8.04 10.58 -11.66
CA CYS A 110 -6.92 9.89 -12.30
C CYS A 110 -5.82 10.85 -12.74
N GLU A 111 -6.18 12.01 -13.31
CA GLU A 111 -5.21 13.01 -13.78
C GLU A 111 -4.95 14.15 -12.79
N ASN A 112 -5.65 14.18 -11.65
CA ASN A 112 -5.51 15.21 -10.62
C ASN A 112 -5.70 16.65 -11.14
N LYS A 113 -6.49 16.82 -12.19
CA LYS A 113 -6.79 18.15 -12.73
C LYS A 113 -7.73 18.89 -11.80
N ASN A 114 -7.53 20.20 -11.73
CA ASN A 114 -8.43 21.07 -10.99
C ASN A 114 -9.74 21.27 -11.79
N PHE A 115 -10.84 21.65 -11.12
CA PHE A 115 -12.13 21.80 -11.80
C PHE A 115 -12.17 22.92 -12.85
N LYS A 116 -11.26 23.90 -12.81
CA LYS A 116 -11.18 24.96 -13.82
C LYS A 116 -10.61 24.39 -15.12
N ASP A 117 -9.50 23.66 -15.04
CA ASP A 117 -8.87 23.01 -16.19
C ASP A 117 -9.84 22.00 -16.83
N ILE A 118 -10.56 21.24 -15.99
CA ILE A 118 -11.59 20.30 -16.47
C ILE A 118 -12.73 21.03 -17.19
N ALA A 119 -13.17 22.18 -16.68
CA ALA A 119 -14.23 22.98 -17.29
C ALA A 119 -13.84 23.46 -18.69
N GLU A 120 -12.60 23.94 -18.86
CA GLU A 120 -12.04 24.31 -20.15
C GLU A 120 -11.98 23.11 -21.11
N GLU A 121 -11.52 21.95 -20.63
CA GLU A 121 -11.34 20.75 -21.46
C GLU A 121 -12.66 20.08 -21.89
N VAL A 122 -13.70 20.19 -21.06
CA VAL A 122 -15.03 19.61 -21.35
C VAL A 122 -15.96 20.62 -22.04
N GLY A 123 -15.56 21.90 -22.11
CA GLY A 123 -16.37 22.97 -22.69
C GLY A 123 -17.62 23.30 -21.86
N LEU A 124 -17.49 23.26 -20.53
CA LEU A 124 -18.57 23.53 -19.57
C LEU A 124 -18.18 24.68 -18.65
N SER A 125 -19.17 25.27 -17.96
CA SER A 125 -18.85 26.21 -16.88
C SER A 125 -18.34 25.47 -15.64
N LEU A 126 -17.52 26.13 -14.82
CA LEU A 126 -17.02 25.57 -13.56
C LEU A 126 -18.16 25.06 -12.66
N SER A 127 -19.25 25.83 -12.56
CA SER A 127 -20.42 25.45 -11.76
C SER A 127 -21.12 24.21 -12.29
N GLN A 128 -21.17 24.01 -13.61
CA GLN A 128 -21.74 22.81 -14.22
C GLN A 128 -20.87 21.58 -13.93
N VAL A 129 -19.55 21.70 -14.05
CA VAL A 129 -18.61 20.62 -13.72
C VAL A 129 -18.74 20.22 -12.25
N GLN A 130 -18.75 21.19 -11.33
CA GLN A 130 -18.90 20.94 -9.90
C GLN A 130 -20.24 20.27 -9.57
N ARG A 131 -21.33 20.69 -10.23
CA ARG A 131 -22.64 20.08 -10.06
C ARG A 131 -22.63 18.62 -10.54
N ILE A 132 -22.19 18.36 -11.77
CA ILE A 132 -22.12 16.99 -12.31
C ILE A 132 -21.26 16.10 -11.43
N TYR A 133 -20.10 16.60 -10.99
CA TYR A 133 -19.21 15.86 -10.11
C TYR A 133 -19.86 15.57 -8.75
N LYS A 134 -20.61 16.51 -8.19
CA LYS A 134 -21.36 16.30 -6.94
C LYS A 134 -22.49 15.29 -7.11
N ASP A 135 -23.18 15.32 -8.25
CA ASP A 135 -24.25 14.37 -8.56
C ASP A 135 -23.70 12.94 -8.61
N VAL A 136 -22.53 12.74 -9.25
CA VAL A 136 -21.80 11.46 -9.25
C VAL A 136 -21.49 10.98 -7.82
N LEU A 137 -20.98 11.87 -6.95
CA LEU A 137 -20.68 11.50 -5.57
C LEU A 137 -21.93 11.15 -4.74
N ASN A 138 -23.07 11.79 -5.02
CA ASN A 138 -24.31 11.48 -4.32
C ASN A 138 -24.87 10.12 -4.75
N GLU A 139 -24.81 9.80 -6.04
CA GLU A 139 -25.20 8.47 -6.56
C GLU A 139 -24.35 7.36 -5.95
N GLU A 140 -23.07 7.61 -5.66
CA GLU A 140 -22.20 6.67 -4.95
C GLU A 140 -22.66 6.41 -3.50
N VAL A 141 -23.08 7.46 -2.78
CA VAL A 141 -23.58 7.34 -1.39
C VAL A 141 -24.89 6.57 -1.34
N GLU A 142 -25.80 6.82 -2.28
CA GLU A 142 -27.07 6.10 -2.39
C GLU A 142 -26.87 4.62 -2.79
N ALA A 143 -25.88 4.35 -3.66
CA ALA A 143 -25.53 2.98 -4.05
C ALA A 143 -24.79 2.19 -2.95
N ALA A 144 -24.18 2.86 -1.97
CA ALA A 144 -23.50 2.22 -0.84
C ALA A 144 -24.39 2.04 0.40
N GLY A 145 -25.54 2.73 0.45
CA GLY A 145 -26.51 2.69 1.55
C GLY A 145 -27.63 1.66 1.40
N ASN A 146 -27.69 0.94 0.28
CA ASN A 146 -28.63 -0.17 0.01
C ASN A 146 -27.89 -1.51 -0.04
#